data_AF-A0A524P212-F1
#
_entry.id   AF-A0A524P212-F1
#
_cell.length_a   1.000
_cell.length_b   1.000
_cell.length_c   1.000
_cell.angle_alpha   90.00
_cell.angle_beta   90.00
_cell.angle_gamma   90.00
#
_symmetry.space_group_name_H-M   'P 1'
#
loop_
_entity.id
_entity.type
_entity.pdbx_description
1 polymer ?
#
loop_
_entity_poly.entity_id
_entity_poly.type
_entity_poly.pdbx_seq_one_letter_code
_entity_poly.pdbx_strand_id
1 'polypeptide(L)'
;MIAWPTNMIYKVPDTTPTEDTLMDVNIRSVVLYIAIFYIFSAFFILGGNFLLLRKKLEDSETRNKALQLGIGWILFGIAGILETFNPLNAAIVPRSIMFIGFILIFSGFKPLKKEQ
;
A
#
# COMPACT_ATOMS: atom_id res chain seq x y z
N MET A 1 -18.55 -46.18 46.91
CA MET A 1 -17.45 -45.67 46.08
C MET A 1 -17.68 -46.13 44.65
N ILE A 2 -18.13 -45.23 43.78
CA ILE A 2 -18.27 -45.50 42.34
C ILE A 2 -17.13 -44.73 41.70
N ALA A 3 -16.17 -45.47 41.15
CA ALA A 3 -15.01 -44.92 40.48
C ALA A 3 -15.44 -44.26 39.17
N TRP A 4 -15.17 -42.96 39.04
CA TRP A 4 -15.25 -42.28 37.76
C TRP A 4 -14.14 -42.81 36.86
N PRO A 5 -14.40 -43.23 35.61
CA PRO A 5 -13.35 -43.47 34.66
C PRO A 5 -12.66 -42.13 34.36
N THR A 6 -11.51 -41.95 35.00
CA THR A 6 -10.50 -40.95 34.67
C THR A 6 -10.11 -41.06 33.19
N ASN A 7 -10.17 -39.90 32.52
CA ASN A 7 -9.46 -39.58 31.28
C ASN A 7 -9.89 -40.34 30.03
N MET A 8 -11.08 -40.04 29.52
CA MET A 8 -11.25 -40.01 28.06
C MET A 8 -10.52 -38.78 27.52
N ILE A 9 -9.22 -38.92 27.29
CA ILE A 9 -8.49 -38.01 26.40
C ILE A 9 -9.11 -38.23 25.03
N TYR A 10 -9.94 -37.29 24.58
CA TYR A 10 -10.25 -37.19 23.16
C TYR A 10 -8.90 -36.98 22.46
N LYS A 11 -8.38 -38.05 21.85
CA LYS A 11 -7.40 -37.89 20.77
C LYS A 11 -8.15 -37.17 19.66
N VAL A 12 -8.00 -35.84 19.63
CA VAL A 12 -8.13 -35.09 18.38
C VAL A 12 -7.29 -35.87 17.37
N PRO A 13 -7.81 -36.22 16.19
CA PRO A 13 -6.97 -36.84 15.18
C PRO A 13 -5.74 -35.95 15.04
N ASP A 14 -4.55 -36.52 14.95
CA ASP A 14 -3.34 -35.80 14.54
C ASP A 14 -3.57 -35.29 13.11
N THR A 15 -4.41 -34.27 12.94
CA THR A 15 -4.41 -33.38 11.80
C THR A 15 -3.17 -32.55 12.00
N THR A 16 -2.07 -33.07 11.46
CA THR A 16 -0.87 -32.32 11.10
C THR A 16 -1.14 -30.83 10.97
N PRO A 17 -0.39 -29.95 11.65
CA PRO A 17 -0.46 -28.52 11.42
C PRO A 17 0.21 -28.25 10.07
N THR A 18 -0.53 -28.46 8.98
CA THR A 18 -0.04 -28.19 7.62
C THR A 18 -1.07 -27.45 6.78
N GLU A 19 -1.95 -26.68 7.42
CA GLU A 19 -2.71 -25.63 6.71
C GLU A 19 -2.05 -24.24 6.83
N ASP A 20 -1.21 -24.00 7.86
CA ASP A 20 -0.54 -22.70 8.04
C ASP A 20 0.84 -22.58 7.38
N THR A 21 1.40 -23.67 6.84
CA THR A 21 2.76 -23.70 6.27
C THR A 21 2.81 -23.87 4.75
N LEU A 22 1.64 -23.92 4.09
CA LEU A 22 1.49 -24.04 2.64
C LEU A 22 0.67 -22.89 2.03
N MET A 23 0.58 -21.72 2.69
CA MET A 23 0.50 -20.48 1.91
C MET A 23 1.85 -20.29 1.22
N ASP A 24 1.93 -21.03 0.12
CA ASP A 24 3.05 -21.31 -0.73
C ASP A 24 3.97 -20.10 -0.90
N VAL A 25 5.27 -20.31 -0.67
CA VAL A 25 6.35 -19.36 -0.99
C VAL A 25 6.19 -18.81 -2.42
N ASN A 26 5.58 -19.60 -3.29
CA ASN A 26 5.24 -19.24 -4.67
C ASN A 26 4.14 -18.15 -4.75
N ILE A 27 3.06 -18.25 -3.97
CA ILE A 27 1.98 -17.25 -3.94
C ILE A 27 2.49 -15.94 -3.33
N ARG A 28 3.27 -16.02 -2.24
CA ARG A 28 3.87 -14.83 -1.61
C ARG A 28 4.75 -14.04 -2.58
N SER A 29 5.50 -14.74 -3.42
CA SER A 29 6.36 -14.11 -4.44
C SER A 29 5.53 -13.47 -5.56
N VAL A 30 4.49 -14.15 -6.05
CA VAL A 30 3.58 -13.61 -7.08
C VAL A 30 2.85 -12.36 -6.58
N VAL A 31 2.34 -12.38 -5.35
CA VAL A 31 1.70 -11.21 -4.73
C VAL A 31 2.66 -10.04 -4.58
N LEU A 32 3.93 -10.31 -4.24
CA LEU A 32 4.98 -9.30 -4.17
C LEU A 32 5.23 -8.64 -5.54
N TYR A 33 5.36 -9.43 -6.61
CA TYR A 33 5.56 -8.90 -7.96
C TYR A 33 4.37 -8.09 -8.46
N ILE A 34 3.15 -8.53 -8.18
CA ILE A 34 1.93 -7.78 -8.53
C ILE A 34 1.88 -6.46 -7.76
N ALA A 35 2.18 -6.46 -6.45
CA ALA A 35 2.20 -5.24 -5.64
C ALA A 35 3.26 -4.25 -6.13
N ILE A 36 4.48 -4.73 -6.43
CA ILE A 36 5.54 -3.91 -7.02
C ILE A 36 5.09 -3.34 -8.36
N PHE A 37 4.50 -4.15 -9.24
CA PHE A 37 3.98 -3.68 -10.53
C PHE A 37 2.92 -2.58 -10.37
N TYR A 38 1.98 -2.76 -9.44
CA TYR A 38 0.99 -1.73 -9.11
C TYR A 38 1.64 -0.45 -8.60
N ILE A 39 2.61 -0.54 -7.69
CA ILE A 39 3.35 0.62 -7.16
C ILE A 39 4.08 1.36 -8.29
N PHE A 40 4.79 0.63 -9.15
CA PHE A 40 5.47 1.21 -10.30
C PHE A 40 4.50 1.84 -11.29
N SER A 41 3.35 1.21 -11.54
CA SER A 41 2.32 1.79 -12.41
C SER A 41 1.76 3.09 -11.83
N ALA A 42 1.46 3.14 -10.53
CA ALA A 42 0.98 4.36 -9.88
C ALA A 42 2.05 5.46 -9.93
N PHE A 43 3.31 5.11 -9.70
CA PHE A 43 4.44 6.04 -9.75
C PHE A 43 4.65 6.65 -11.14
N PHE A 44 4.74 5.81 -12.18
CA PHE A 44 5.04 6.26 -13.53
C PHE A 44 3.82 6.82 -14.27
N ILE A 45 2.67 6.13 -14.18
CA ILE A 45 1.46 6.52 -14.92
C ILE A 45 0.82 7.75 -14.28
N LEU A 46 0.75 7.84 -12.95
CA LEU A 46 0.11 8.98 -12.29
C LEU A 46 1.14 10.08 -11.98
N GLY A 47 2.18 9.76 -11.21
CA GLY A 47 3.22 10.73 -10.83
C GLY A 47 3.93 11.35 -12.04
N GLY A 48 4.39 10.50 -12.97
CA GLY A 48 5.06 10.92 -14.19
C GLY A 48 4.16 11.77 -15.11
N ASN A 49 2.91 11.37 -15.34
CA ASN A 49 2.00 12.15 -16.18
C ASN A 49 1.67 13.52 -15.59
N PHE A 50 1.47 13.65 -14.28
CA PHE A 50 1.22 14.96 -13.67
C PHE A 50 2.44 15.88 -13.75
N LEU A 51 3.65 15.34 -13.64
CA LEU A 51 4.89 16.10 -13.86
C LEU A 51 5.08 16.52 -15.32
N LEU A 52 4.67 15.69 -16.28
CA LEU A 52 4.67 16.05 -17.70
C LEU A 52 3.58 17.07 -18.02
N LEU A 53 2.39 16.91 -17.44
CA LEU A 53 1.26 17.82 -17.58
C LEU A 53 1.62 19.22 -17.07
N ARG A 54 2.33 19.30 -15.93
CA ARG A 54 2.88 20.56 -15.39
C ARG A 54 3.63 21.38 -16.45
N LYS A 55 4.45 20.74 -17.30
CA LYS A 55 5.24 21.45 -18.32
C LYS A 55 4.39 22.06 -19.44
N LYS A 56 3.16 21.56 -19.63
CA LYS A 56 2.23 21.99 -20.66
C LYS A 56 1.20 23.01 -20.14
N LEU A 57 1.18 23.28 -18.84
CA LEU A 57 0.22 24.20 -18.22
C LEU A 57 0.81 25.62 -18.17
N GLU A 58 0.08 26.57 -18.74
CA GLU A 58 0.44 27.99 -18.73
C GLU A 58 0.10 28.67 -17.40
N ASP A 59 -1.04 28.30 -16.81
CA ASP A 59 -1.49 28.85 -15.53
C ASP A 59 -0.61 28.37 -14.36
N SER A 60 -0.07 29.34 -13.63
CA SER A 60 0.79 29.14 -12.46
C SER A 60 0.11 28.31 -11.37
N GLU A 61 -1.18 28.55 -11.12
CA GLU A 61 -1.92 27.87 -10.04
C GLU A 61 -2.13 26.39 -10.38
N THR A 62 -2.63 26.12 -11.58
CA THR A 62 -2.86 24.75 -12.08
C THR A 62 -1.55 23.99 -12.24
N ARG A 63 -0.47 24.67 -12.65
CA ARG A 63 0.87 24.10 -12.73
C ARG A 63 1.41 23.67 -11.36
N ASN A 64 1.19 24.46 -10.32
CA ASN A 64 1.60 24.11 -8.96
C ASN A 64 0.75 22.97 -8.39
N LYS A 65 -0.54 22.89 -8.71
CA LYS A 65 -1.41 21.75 -8.36
C LYS A 65 -0.96 20.46 -9.03
N ALA A 66 -0.65 20.51 -10.33
CA ALA A 66 -0.11 19.36 -11.06
C ALA A 66 1.23 18.89 -10.46
N LEU A 67 2.08 19.83 -10.01
CA LEU A 67 3.30 19.49 -9.29
C LEU A 67 3.02 18.76 -7.97
N GLN A 68 2.09 19.27 -7.16
CA GLN A 68 1.71 18.64 -5.88
C GLN A 68 1.16 17.23 -6.08
N LEU A 69 0.29 17.04 -7.08
CA LEU A 69 -0.23 15.73 -7.46
C LEU A 69 0.89 14.78 -7.89
N GLY A 70 1.80 15.26 -8.76
CA GLY A 70 2.94 14.46 -9.22
C GLY A 70 3.85 14.02 -8.07
N ILE A 71 4.23 14.94 -7.19
CA ILE A 71 5.06 14.65 -6.01
C ILE A 71 4.32 13.72 -5.05
N GLY A 72 3.02 13.94 -4.83
CA GLY A 72 2.21 13.11 -3.93
C GLY A 72 2.16 11.64 -4.37
N TRP A 73 1.95 11.37 -5.67
CA TRP A 73 1.99 10.02 -6.22
C TRP A 73 3.39 9.38 -6.16
N ILE A 74 4.44 10.17 -6.34
CA ILE A 74 5.83 9.72 -6.18
C ILE A 74 6.11 9.31 -4.74
N LEU A 75 5.72 10.12 -3.76
CA LEU A 75 5.86 9.80 -2.33
C LEU A 75 5.06 8.55 -1.96
N PHE A 76 3.86 8.39 -2.52
CA PHE A 76 3.05 7.20 -2.32
C PHE A 76 3.76 5.92 -2.83
N GLY A 77 4.39 5.98 -4.00
CA GLY A 77 5.16 4.86 -4.53
C GLY A 77 6.42 4.56 -3.70
N ILE A 78 7.14 5.59 -3.25
CA ILE A 78 8.31 5.43 -2.36
C ILE A 78 7.88 4.77 -1.04
N ALA A 79 6.76 5.22 -0.45
CA ALA A 79 6.23 4.62 0.76
C ALA A 79 5.91 3.12 0.57
N GLY A 80 5.23 2.75 -0.52
CA GLY A 80 4.92 1.35 -0.83
C GLY A 80 6.17 0.48 -1.01
N ILE A 81 7.21 1.01 -1.67
CA ILE A 81 8.51 0.34 -1.80
C ILE A 81 9.13 0.11 -0.41
N LEU A 82 9.19 1.14 0.42
CA LEU A 82 9.78 1.05 1.76
C LEU A 82 9.00 0.09 2.68
N GLU A 83 7.66 0.05 2.58
CA GLU A 83 6.83 -0.90 3.31
C GLU A 83 7.09 -2.35 2.89
N THR A 84 7.34 -2.56 1.60
CA THR A 84 7.64 -3.89 1.04
C THR A 84 8.98 -4.44 1.58
N PHE A 85 9.98 -3.59 1.74
CA PHE A 85 11.31 -3.99 2.22
C PHE A 85 11.46 -3.96 3.75
N ASN A 86 10.61 -3.23 4.49
CA ASN A 86 10.68 -3.10 5.96
C ASN A 86 9.30 -3.25 6.63
N PRO A 87 8.69 -4.45 6.62
CA PRO A 87 7.29 -4.62 7.03
C PRO A 87 7.00 -4.52 8.53
N LEU A 88 7.99 -4.60 9.44
CA LEU A 88 7.71 -4.82 10.87
C LEU A 88 8.35 -3.82 11.86
N ASN A 89 9.58 -3.34 11.63
CA ASN A 89 10.31 -2.53 12.64
C ASN A 89 10.47 -1.05 12.30
N ALA A 90 10.09 -0.61 11.09
CA ALA A 90 10.28 0.77 10.64
C ALA A 90 9.02 1.39 10.01
N ALA A 91 7.83 0.86 10.30
CA ALA A 91 6.56 1.26 9.68
C ALA A 91 6.22 2.76 9.83
N ILE A 92 6.82 3.46 10.81
CA ILE A 92 6.62 4.89 11.01
C ILE A 92 7.10 5.72 9.81
N VAL A 93 8.20 5.34 9.17
CA VAL A 93 8.80 6.10 8.07
C VAL A 93 7.96 5.99 6.79
N PRO A 94 7.64 4.77 6.27
CA PRO A 94 6.76 4.61 5.12
C PRO A 94 5.39 5.28 5.34
N ARG A 95 4.80 5.12 6.54
CA ARG A 95 3.49 5.71 6.85
C ARG A 95 3.52 7.23 6.89
N SER A 96 4.58 7.84 7.42
CA SER A 96 4.75 9.30 7.42
C SER A 96 4.89 9.85 6.00
N ILE A 97 5.67 9.15 5.15
CA ILE A 97 5.83 9.51 3.74
C ILE A 97 4.49 9.40 3.00
N MET A 98 3.74 8.32 3.25
CA MET A 98 2.42 8.10 2.67
C MET A 98 1.43 9.21 3.09
N PHE A 99 1.43 9.60 4.36
CA PHE A 99 0.59 10.67 4.89
C PHE A 99 0.89 12.03 4.22
N ILE A 100 2.17 12.38 4.08
CA ILE A 100 2.58 13.60 3.35
C ILE A 100 2.14 13.52 1.89
N GLY A 101 2.30 12.36 1.25
CA GLY A 101 1.82 12.11 -0.12
C GLY A 101 0.31 12.37 -0.25
N PHE A 102 -0.49 11.87 0.68
CA PHE A 102 -1.93 12.12 0.70
C PHE A 102 -2.28 13.59 0.84
N ILE A 103 -1.61 14.32 1.75
CA ILE A 103 -1.84 15.77 1.91
C ILE A 103 -1.62 16.49 0.59
N LEU A 104 -0.53 16.17 -0.13
CA LEU A 104 -0.21 16.81 -1.42
C LEU A 104 -1.21 16.45 -2.53
N ILE A 105 -1.69 15.21 -2.55
CA ILE A 105 -2.71 14.80 -3.54
C ILE A 105 -4.01 15.56 -3.27
N PHE A 106 -4.50 15.56 -2.03
CA PHE A 106 -5.75 16.22 -1.68
C PHE A 106 -5.66 17.75 -1.71
N SER A 107 -4.50 18.35 -1.43
CA SER A 107 -4.31 19.80 -1.62
C SER A 107 -4.35 20.21 -3.10
N GLY A 108 -3.97 19.32 -4.00
CA GLY A 108 -4.07 19.51 -5.45
C GLY A 108 -5.52 19.51 -5.96
N PHE A 109 -6.42 18.79 -5.30
CA PHE A 109 -7.86 18.73 -5.62
C PHE A 109 -8.66 19.75 -4.80
N LYS A 110 -8.72 21.00 -5.24
CA LYS A 110 -9.73 21.94 -4.73
C LYS A 110 -11.07 21.61 -5.41
N PRO A 111 -12.21 21.54 -4.68
CA PRO A 111 -13.51 21.33 -5.31
C PRO A 111 -13.74 22.44 -6.33
N LEU A 112 -14.13 22.05 -7.56
CA LEU A 112 -14.60 22.99 -8.56
C LEU A 112 -15.73 23.81 -7.91
N LYS A 113 -15.50 25.10 -7.69
CA LYS A 113 -16.60 26.03 -7.45
C LYS A 113 -17.48 25.91 -8.69
N LYS A 114 -18.66 25.29 -8.55
CA LYS A 114 -19.70 25.42 -9.56
C LYS A 114 -19.98 26.91 -9.64
N GLU A 115 -19.60 27.52 -10.76
CA GLU A 115 -20.15 28.81 -11.15
C GLU A 115 -21.67 28.60 -11.22
N GLN A 116 -22.38 29.27 -10.32
CA GLN A 116 -23.83 29.44 -10.38
C GLN A 116 -24.13 30.70 -11.16
#